data_AF-A0A8S9P306-F1
#
_entry.id   AF-A0A8S9P306-F1
#
_cell.length_a   1.000
_cell.length_b   1.000
_cell.length_c   1.000
_cell.angle_alpha   90.00
_cell.angle_beta   90.00
_cell.angle_gamma   90.00
#
_symmetry.space_group_name_H-M   'P 1'
#
loop_
_entity.id
_entity.type
_entity.pdbx_description
1 polymer ?
#
loop_
_entity_poly.entity_id
_entity_poly.type
_entity_poly.pdbx_seq_one_letter_code
_entity_poly.pdbx_strand_id
1 'polypeptide(L)'
;MELMNTEDVKTKHPKISYADLYQLAGVVAVEVTGGPDISFVPGRKDSNACTDEGRLPDANQGSKHLKDVFHRMGLSDKDIVALSGAHTLGMAHPERSGFDGQWTQDPLKFDNSYFVELLKEDESDGLLKLSTDKSLLEAPEFRQYVELYAKDEDVFFRDYAESHKKLSELGFTPTSTVTMAITDCTALAHTAVGVAVAAAVVAFSYLYEIRRKMKELLKEDESDGLLKLSTDKSLLEAPEFRQYVELYAKDEDVFFRDYAESHKKLSELGFTPTSTVTMAITDCTALAHTAVGVAVAAAVVAFSYLYEIRRKMK
;
A
#
# COMPACT_ATOMS: atom_id res chain seq x y z
N MET A 1 -19.31 -12.71 3.83
CA MET A 1 -18.05 -12.18 4.37
C MET A 1 -18.36 -11.33 5.59
N GLU A 2 -18.14 -11.86 6.79
CA GLU A 2 -18.19 -11.07 8.03
C GLU A 2 -16.90 -10.24 8.03
N LEU A 3 -17.00 -8.91 7.84
CA LEU A 3 -15.84 -8.03 7.92
C LEU A 3 -15.26 -8.19 9.32
N MET A 4 -14.02 -8.68 9.43
CA MET A 4 -13.37 -8.88 10.73
C MET A 4 -13.31 -7.53 11.44
N ASN A 5 -14.09 -7.40 12.51
CA ASN A 5 -14.18 -6.19 13.31
C ASN A 5 -12.87 -6.03 14.11
N THR A 6 -12.45 -4.80 14.42
CA THR A 6 -11.36 -4.53 15.35
C THR A 6 -11.51 -5.28 16.67
N GLU A 7 -12.72 -5.58 17.14
CA GLU A 7 -12.97 -6.41 18.33
C GLU A 7 -12.48 -7.86 18.19
N ASP A 8 -12.60 -8.46 17.00
CA ASP A 8 -12.12 -9.82 16.75
C ASP A 8 -10.59 -9.87 16.79
N VAL A 9 -9.95 -8.84 16.22
CA VAL A 9 -8.49 -8.68 16.25
C VAL A 9 -8.02 -8.46 17.68
N LYS A 10 -8.68 -7.58 18.44
CA LYS A 10 -8.35 -7.31 19.84
C LYS A 10 -8.43 -8.58 20.69
N THR A 11 -9.47 -9.38 20.51
CA THR A 11 -9.68 -10.64 21.23
C THR A 11 -8.54 -11.63 20.98
N LYS A 12 -8.07 -11.73 19.74
CA LYS A 12 -6.93 -12.60 19.35
C LYS A 12 -5.57 -12.04 19.80
N HIS A 13 -5.46 -10.71 19.94
CA HIS A 13 -4.22 -10.01 20.24
C HIS A 13 -4.35 -9.04 21.44
N PRO A 14 -4.62 -9.55 22.66
CA PRO A 14 -4.95 -8.71 23.83
C PRO A 14 -3.81 -7.80 24.31
N LYS A 15 -2.58 -8.02 23.84
CA LYS A 15 -1.42 -7.18 24.16
C LYS A 15 -1.38 -5.86 23.38
N ILE A 16 -2.05 -5.79 22.23
CA ILE A 16 -2.09 -4.57 21.41
C ILE A 16 -3.11 -3.62 22.05
N SER A 17 -2.76 -2.36 22.25
CA SER A 17 -3.71 -1.34 22.72
C SER A 17 -4.76 -1.08 21.62
N TYR A 18 -5.99 -0.72 21.99
CA TYR A 18 -6.97 -0.23 21.01
C TYR A 18 -6.43 0.97 20.23
N ALA A 19 -5.69 1.85 20.91
CA ALA A 19 -5.06 3.00 20.27
C ALA A 19 -4.09 2.60 19.14
N ASP A 20 -3.21 1.61 19.35
CA ASP A 20 -2.32 1.12 18.29
C ASP A 20 -3.08 0.29 17.25
N LEU A 21 -4.10 -0.46 17.66
CA LEU A 21 -4.92 -1.27 16.75
C LEU A 21 -5.62 -0.39 15.70
N TYR A 22 -6.23 0.73 16.12
CA TYR A 22 -6.91 1.63 15.18
C TYR A 22 -5.93 2.31 14.21
N GLN A 23 -4.77 2.74 14.71
CA GLN A 23 -3.75 3.36 13.86
C GLN A 23 -3.16 2.37 12.86
N LEU A 24 -2.86 1.15 13.32
CA LEU A 24 -2.36 0.08 12.44
C LEU A 24 -3.40 -0.32 11.39
N ALA A 25 -4.68 -0.45 11.79
CA ALA A 25 -5.75 -0.77 10.87
C ALA A 25 -5.91 0.31 9.78
N GLY A 26 -5.81 1.60 10.15
CA GLY A 26 -5.85 2.71 9.20
C GLY A 26 -4.68 2.68 8.21
N VAL A 27 -3.46 2.48 8.70
CA VAL A 27 -2.26 2.37 7.85
C VAL A 27 -2.38 1.21 6.86
N VAL A 28 -2.77 0.02 7.35
CA VAL A 28 -2.93 -1.16 6.50
C VAL A 28 -4.06 -0.93 5.48
N ALA A 29 -5.17 -0.32 5.87
CA ALA A 29 -6.27 -0.02 4.96
C ALA A 29 -5.83 0.89 3.80
N VAL A 30 -5.02 1.91 4.06
CA VAL A 30 -4.46 2.78 3.01
C VAL A 30 -3.51 2.01 2.10
N GLU A 31 -2.60 1.20 2.66
CA GLU A 31 -1.63 0.44 1.89
C GLU A 31 -2.30 -0.59 0.96
N VAL A 32 -3.23 -1.40 1.49
CA VAL A 32 -3.90 -2.47 0.71
C VAL A 32 -4.83 -1.94 -0.37
N THR A 33 -5.26 -0.68 -0.25
CA THR A 33 -6.11 0.00 -1.26
C THR A 33 -5.29 0.78 -2.30
N GLY A 34 -3.95 0.70 -2.25
CA GLY A 34 -3.05 1.29 -3.24
C GLY A 34 -2.45 2.64 -2.86
N GLY A 35 -2.68 3.10 -1.62
CA GLY A 35 -2.14 4.35 -1.11
C GLY A 35 -0.66 4.26 -0.69
N PRO A 36 -0.12 5.35 -0.12
CA PRO A 36 1.29 5.41 0.28
C PRO A 36 1.63 4.51 1.48
N ASP A 37 2.90 4.13 1.59
CA ASP A 37 3.46 3.58 2.84
C ASP A 37 3.47 4.65 3.94
N ILE A 38 2.87 4.34 5.08
CA ILE A 38 2.77 5.25 6.23
C ILE A 38 3.52 4.62 7.41
N SER A 39 4.60 5.27 7.83
CA SER A 39 5.42 4.78 8.94
C SER A 39 4.62 4.72 10.25
N PHE A 40 4.31 3.50 10.68
CA PHE A 40 3.66 3.19 11.94
C PHE A 40 4.66 3.03 13.09
N VAL A 41 4.37 3.67 14.23
CA VAL A 41 5.14 3.54 15.47
C VAL A 41 4.21 3.00 16.56
N PRO A 42 4.42 1.79 17.10
CA PRO A 42 3.62 1.25 18.20
C PRO A 42 4.04 1.84 19.54
N GLY A 43 3.18 1.67 20.55
CA GLY A 43 3.42 2.05 21.94
C GLY A 43 2.36 2.98 22.54
N ARG A 44 1.26 3.23 21.84
CA ARG A 44 0.16 4.03 22.38
C ARG A 44 -0.51 3.27 23.53
N LYS A 45 -0.92 4.03 24.55
CA LYS A 45 -1.67 3.49 25.69
C LYS A 45 -3.15 3.77 25.50
N ASP A 46 -3.98 2.81 25.87
CA ASP A 46 -5.43 3.00 25.88
C ASP A 46 -5.82 4.08 26.88
N SER A 47 -6.69 5.00 26.44
CA SER A 47 -7.33 5.97 27.31
C SER A 47 -8.53 5.33 28.00
N ASN A 48 -8.71 5.61 29.28
CA ASN A 48 -9.92 5.26 30.03
C ASN A 48 -10.91 6.44 30.11
N ALA A 49 -10.60 7.55 29.45
CA ALA A 49 -11.40 8.77 29.44
C ALA A 49 -11.94 9.01 28.03
N CYS A 50 -13.23 9.32 27.95
CA CYS A 50 -13.85 9.87 26.75
C CYS A 50 -13.57 11.38 26.69
N THR A 51 -13.35 11.91 25.49
CA THR A 51 -13.20 13.35 25.26
C THR A 51 -14.56 14.01 25.07
N ASP A 52 -14.68 15.29 25.42
CA ASP A 52 -15.88 16.09 25.13
C ASP A 52 -16.17 16.14 23.62
N GLU A 53 -17.46 16.23 23.27
CA GLU A 53 -17.92 16.43 21.90
C GLU A 53 -17.44 17.78 21.32
N GLY A 54 -17.57 17.94 20.00
CA GLY A 54 -17.23 19.19 19.31
C GLY A 54 -15.73 19.38 19.00
N ARG A 55 -14.93 18.32 19.13
CA ARG A 55 -13.50 18.34 18.77
C ARG A 55 -13.22 17.96 17.31
N LEU A 56 -14.20 17.40 16.61
CA LEU A 56 -14.11 16.97 15.22
C LEU A 56 -14.63 18.04 14.25
N PRO A 57 -14.17 18.06 12.99
CA PRO A 57 -14.75 18.88 11.94
C PRO A 57 -16.24 18.59 11.74
N ASP A 58 -17.01 19.62 11.38
CA ASP A 58 -18.43 19.53 11.04
C ASP A 58 -18.57 19.72 9.54
N ALA A 59 -19.15 18.72 8.88
CA ALA A 59 -19.33 18.66 7.43
C ALA A 59 -20.17 19.81 6.85
N ASN A 60 -20.97 20.51 7.68
CA ASN A 60 -21.80 21.65 7.28
C ASN A 60 -21.06 22.99 7.34
N GLN A 61 -19.81 23.02 7.82
CA GLN A 61 -19.03 24.24 7.97
C GLN A 61 -18.01 24.42 6.83
N GLY A 62 -17.30 25.55 6.84
CA GLY A 62 -16.34 25.91 5.80
C GLY A 62 -14.88 25.95 6.26
N SER A 63 -14.03 26.53 5.42
CA SER A 63 -12.57 26.56 5.58
C SER A 63 -12.09 27.16 6.90
N LYS A 64 -12.76 28.19 7.42
CA LYS A 64 -12.44 28.76 8.74
C LYS A 64 -12.57 27.73 9.87
N HIS A 65 -13.64 26.93 9.86
CA HIS A 65 -13.84 25.88 10.87
C HIS A 65 -12.78 24.80 10.77
N LEU A 66 -12.43 24.37 9.56
CA LEU A 66 -11.33 23.43 9.34
C LEU A 66 -10.03 23.97 9.95
N LYS A 67 -9.68 25.24 9.69
CA LYS A 67 -8.50 25.86 10.30
C LYS A 67 -8.58 25.89 11.82
N ASP A 68 -9.69 26.34 12.39
CA ASP A 68 -9.87 26.41 13.86
C ASP A 68 -9.68 25.03 14.53
N VAL A 69 -10.14 23.95 13.89
CA VAL A 69 -10.00 22.58 14.41
C VAL A 69 -8.58 22.05 14.24
N PHE A 70 -8.02 22.09 13.04
CA PHE A 70 -6.76 21.44 12.71
C PHE A 70 -5.53 22.26 13.14
N HIS A 71 -5.57 23.59 13.09
CA HIS A 71 -4.45 24.42 13.56
C HIS A 71 -4.23 24.30 15.07
N ARG A 72 -5.30 24.07 15.85
CA ARG A 72 -5.21 23.74 17.28
C ARG A 72 -4.40 22.46 17.53
N MET A 73 -4.38 21.55 16.57
CA MET A 73 -3.60 20.30 16.61
C MET A 73 -2.17 20.47 16.08
N GLY A 74 -1.79 21.66 15.63
CA GLY A 74 -0.49 21.93 14.99
C GLY A 74 -0.41 21.45 13.55
N LEU A 75 -1.55 21.16 12.90
CA LEU A 75 -1.61 20.74 11.51
C LEU A 75 -1.78 21.97 10.61
N SER A 76 -1.01 22.03 9.53
CA SER A 76 -0.95 23.14 8.58
C SER A 76 -2.05 23.07 7.52
N ASP A 77 -2.18 24.13 6.73
CA ASP A 77 -3.11 24.17 5.59
C ASP A 77 -2.86 23.03 4.58
N LYS A 78 -1.59 22.62 4.38
CA LYS A 78 -1.23 21.44 3.58
C LYS A 78 -1.78 20.16 4.18
N ASP A 79 -1.61 20.00 5.51
CA ASP A 79 -2.03 18.79 6.21
C ASP A 79 -3.56 18.64 6.17
N ILE A 80 -4.31 19.75 6.29
CA ILE A 80 -5.77 19.75 6.17
C ILE A 80 -6.19 19.19 4.80
N VAL A 81 -5.67 19.78 3.72
CA VAL A 81 -6.07 19.38 2.36
C VAL A 81 -5.62 17.96 2.03
N ALA A 82 -4.41 17.57 2.45
CA ALA A 82 -3.92 16.21 2.25
C ALA A 82 -4.82 15.20 2.97
N LEU A 83 -5.12 15.41 4.26
CA LEU A 83 -5.96 14.52 5.06
C LEU A 83 -7.40 14.42 4.53
N SER A 84 -7.95 15.49 3.94
CA SER A 84 -9.25 15.44 3.24
C SER A 84 -9.26 14.43 2.09
N GLY A 85 -8.11 14.12 1.48
CA GLY A 85 -7.97 13.07 0.47
C GLY A 85 -8.33 11.66 0.97
N ALA A 86 -8.48 11.45 2.29
CA ALA A 86 -9.03 10.20 2.81
C ALA A 86 -10.45 9.90 2.31
N HIS A 87 -11.21 10.93 1.89
CA HIS A 87 -12.51 10.77 1.26
C HIS A 87 -12.46 10.01 -0.07
N THR A 88 -11.29 9.78 -0.67
CA THR A 88 -11.17 8.84 -1.79
C THR A 88 -11.67 7.43 -1.42
N LEU A 89 -11.55 7.02 -0.14
CA LEU A 89 -12.03 5.74 0.35
C LEU A 89 -13.38 5.85 1.06
N GLY A 90 -14.29 4.97 0.67
CA GLY A 90 -15.59 4.78 1.32
C GLY A 90 -16.67 5.77 0.91
N MET A 91 -17.68 5.89 1.77
CA MET A 91 -18.87 6.70 1.51
C MET A 91 -19.48 7.23 2.82
N ALA A 92 -20.28 8.28 2.71
CA ALA A 92 -21.09 8.76 3.81
C ALA A 92 -22.32 7.88 3.99
N HIS A 93 -22.72 7.73 5.25
CA HIS A 93 -23.93 7.00 5.62
C HIS A 93 -24.86 7.86 6.50
N PRO A 94 -26.17 7.90 6.20
CA PRO A 94 -27.13 8.78 6.89
C PRO A 94 -27.16 8.58 8.39
N GLU A 95 -27.08 7.34 8.87
CA GLU A 95 -27.17 6.98 10.27
C GLU A 95 -25.94 7.39 11.10
N ARG A 96 -24.82 7.69 10.42
CA ARG A 96 -23.56 8.10 11.08
C ARG A 96 -23.30 9.59 10.99
N SER A 97 -23.65 10.19 9.85
CA SER A 97 -23.23 11.56 9.50
C SER A 97 -24.38 12.48 9.09
N GLY A 98 -25.55 11.93 8.79
CA GLY A 98 -26.65 12.68 8.17
C GLY A 98 -26.50 12.89 6.65
N PHE A 99 -25.40 12.41 6.04
CA PHE A 99 -25.14 12.47 4.61
C PHE A 99 -25.12 11.07 3.98
N ASP A 100 -25.40 10.99 2.69
CA ASP A 100 -25.40 9.73 1.92
C ASP A 100 -24.59 9.89 0.63
N GLY A 101 -23.82 8.88 0.28
CA GLY A 101 -23.12 8.81 -1.01
C GLY A 101 -21.58 8.76 -0.92
N GLN A 102 -20.98 8.28 -2.00
CA GLN A 102 -19.53 8.16 -2.18
C GLN A 102 -18.93 9.45 -2.77
N TRP A 103 -17.68 9.76 -2.43
CA TRP A 103 -16.97 10.93 -2.97
C TRP A 103 -16.30 10.67 -4.31
N THR A 104 -16.05 9.40 -4.65
CA THR A 104 -15.34 8.98 -5.86
C THR A 104 -16.09 7.86 -6.55
N GLN A 105 -15.74 7.57 -7.81
CA GLN A 105 -16.39 6.49 -8.58
C GLN A 105 -15.99 5.10 -8.07
N ASP A 106 -14.76 4.95 -7.57
CA ASP A 106 -14.22 3.70 -7.02
C ASP A 106 -13.84 3.92 -5.54
N PRO A 107 -14.77 3.74 -4.59
CA PRO A 107 -14.54 4.03 -3.18
C PRO A 107 -13.64 2.99 -2.47
N LEU A 108 -13.10 1.99 -3.19
CA LEU A 108 -12.21 0.96 -2.64
C LEU A 108 -10.75 1.13 -3.06
N LYS A 109 -10.46 2.15 -3.88
CA LYS A 109 -9.11 2.43 -4.38
C LYS A 109 -8.62 3.75 -3.82
N PHE A 110 -7.47 3.75 -3.14
CA PHE A 110 -6.85 4.98 -2.65
C PHE A 110 -6.00 5.59 -3.77
N ASP A 111 -6.50 6.67 -4.35
CA ASP A 111 -5.87 7.45 -5.43
C ASP A 111 -6.20 8.95 -5.29
N ASN A 112 -5.79 9.77 -6.26
CA ASN A 112 -6.07 11.21 -6.23
C ASN A 112 -7.46 11.61 -6.78
N SER A 113 -8.36 10.65 -7.05
CA SER A 113 -9.65 10.93 -7.71
C SER A 113 -10.52 11.90 -6.93
N TYR A 114 -10.52 11.88 -5.59
CA TYR A 114 -11.24 12.87 -4.78
C TYR A 114 -10.95 14.31 -5.21
N PHE A 115 -9.68 14.67 -5.43
CA PHE A 115 -9.31 16.03 -5.84
C PHE A 115 -9.69 16.31 -7.30
N VAL A 116 -9.56 15.30 -8.18
CA VAL A 116 -9.98 15.41 -9.59
C VAL A 116 -11.48 15.67 -9.69
N GLU A 117 -12.28 14.90 -8.96
CA GLU A 117 -13.74 15.02 -8.92
C GLU A 117 -14.19 16.33 -8.24
N LEU A 118 -13.48 16.77 -7.19
CA LEU A 118 -13.77 18.02 -6.51
C LEU A 118 -13.63 19.22 -7.45
N LEU A 119 -12.62 19.23 -8.34
CA LEU A 119 -12.41 20.30 -9.33
C LEU A 119 -13.44 20.33 -10.46
N LYS A 120 -14.25 19.28 -10.64
CA LYS A 120 -15.31 19.28 -11.65
C LYS A 120 -16.45 20.19 -11.21
N GLU A 121 -16.83 21.11 -12.10
CA GLU A 121 -18.02 21.96 -11.93
C GLU A 121 -19.32 21.17 -12.13
N ASP A 122 -19.26 20.05 -12.85
CA ASP A 122 -20.39 19.17 -13.06
C ASP A 122 -20.60 18.27 -11.83
N GLU A 123 -21.85 18.22 -11.34
CA GLU A 123 -22.31 17.34 -10.25
C GLU A 123 -23.28 16.27 -10.78
N SER A 124 -23.31 16.03 -12.10
CA SER A 124 -24.20 15.06 -12.75
C SER A 124 -23.87 13.59 -12.45
N ASP A 125 -22.66 13.33 -11.93
CA ASP A 125 -22.19 11.99 -11.58
C ASP A 125 -22.76 11.46 -10.25
N GLY A 126 -23.46 12.30 -9.49
CA GLY A 126 -24.08 11.95 -8.22
C GLY A 126 -23.08 11.73 -7.09
N LEU A 127 -21.83 12.15 -7.24
CA LEU A 127 -20.82 12.06 -6.20
C LEU A 127 -21.06 13.09 -5.09
N LEU A 128 -20.77 12.69 -3.85
CA LEU A 128 -20.93 13.54 -2.69
C LEU A 128 -19.85 14.62 -2.65
N LYS A 129 -20.28 15.88 -2.45
CA LYS A 129 -19.41 17.03 -2.19
C LYS A 129 -19.96 17.80 -0.99
N LEU A 130 -19.37 17.62 0.19
CA LEU A 130 -19.80 18.29 1.42
C LEU A 130 -19.45 19.79 1.39
N SER A 131 -20.06 20.57 2.29
CA SER A 131 -19.72 22.00 2.43
C SER A 131 -18.24 22.20 2.76
N THR A 132 -17.67 21.33 3.60
CA THR A 132 -16.24 21.34 3.92
C THR A 132 -15.38 21.06 2.68
N ASP A 133 -15.78 20.10 1.83
CA ASP A 133 -15.05 19.76 0.60
C ASP A 133 -15.06 20.95 -0.37
N LYS A 134 -16.24 21.54 -0.62
CA LYS A 134 -16.38 22.71 -1.51
C LYS A 134 -15.55 23.90 -1.01
N SER A 135 -15.47 24.08 0.32
CA SER A 135 -14.69 25.16 0.91
C SER A 135 -13.17 25.07 0.65
N LEU A 136 -12.65 23.89 0.30
CA LEU A 136 -11.25 23.71 -0.11
C LEU A 136 -10.94 24.44 -1.43
N LEU A 137 -11.96 24.66 -2.29
CA LEU A 137 -11.83 25.38 -3.55
C LEU A 137 -12.01 26.89 -3.42
N GLU A 138 -12.73 27.32 -2.37
CA GLU A 138 -13.04 28.73 -2.09
C GLU A 138 -11.86 29.46 -1.48
N ALA A 139 -11.09 28.79 -0.61
CA ALA A 139 -9.92 29.35 0.05
C ALA A 139 -8.66 29.20 -0.84
N PRO A 140 -8.04 30.29 -1.31
CA PRO A 140 -6.87 30.23 -2.20
C PRO A 140 -5.70 29.41 -1.63
N GLU A 141 -5.49 29.51 -0.31
CA GLU A 141 -4.47 28.77 0.42
C GLU A 141 -4.66 27.25 0.40
N PHE A 142 -5.89 26.76 0.27
CA PHE A 142 -6.23 25.34 0.16
C PHE A 142 -6.28 24.92 -1.30
N ARG A 143 -6.86 25.75 -2.16
CA ARG A 143 -7.06 25.46 -3.58
C ARG A 143 -5.76 25.09 -4.30
N GLN A 144 -4.66 25.77 -3.96
CA GLN A 144 -3.34 25.44 -4.53
C GLN A 144 -2.93 23.97 -4.29
N TYR A 145 -3.29 23.39 -3.15
CA TYR A 145 -2.98 21.99 -2.83
C TYR A 145 -3.98 21.05 -3.51
N VAL A 146 -5.26 21.43 -3.61
CA VAL A 146 -6.27 20.66 -4.35
C VAL A 146 -5.85 20.51 -5.82
N GLU A 147 -5.47 21.62 -6.47
CA GLU A 147 -5.00 21.62 -7.86
C GLU A 147 -3.69 20.84 -8.04
N LEU A 148 -2.79 20.91 -7.05
CA LEU A 148 -1.55 20.15 -7.05
C LEU A 148 -1.81 18.64 -6.96
N TYR A 149 -2.62 18.20 -6.00
CA TYR A 149 -2.91 16.79 -5.77
C TYR A 149 -3.75 16.16 -6.88
N ALA A 150 -4.69 16.91 -7.47
CA ALA A 150 -5.43 16.46 -8.65
C ALA A 150 -4.52 16.23 -9.87
N LYS A 151 -3.41 16.97 -9.97
CA LYS A 151 -2.45 16.87 -11.08
C LYS A 151 -1.37 15.82 -10.84
N ASP A 152 -0.96 15.63 -9.60
CA ASP A 152 0.22 14.84 -9.22
C ASP A 152 -0.10 13.97 -8.00
N GLU A 153 -0.38 12.70 -8.27
CA GLU A 153 -0.70 11.69 -7.26
C GLU A 153 0.49 11.36 -6.36
N ASP A 154 1.72 11.34 -6.88
CA ASP A 154 2.92 11.05 -6.09
C ASP A 154 3.15 12.13 -5.03
N VAL A 155 2.88 13.39 -5.39
CA VAL A 155 2.91 14.51 -4.44
C VAL A 155 1.83 14.37 -3.38
N PHE A 156 0.59 14.04 -3.78
CA PHE A 156 -0.49 13.74 -2.85
C PHE A 156 -0.11 12.63 -1.88
N PHE A 157 0.38 11.50 -2.36
CA PHE A 157 0.75 10.34 -1.57
C PHE A 157 1.84 10.66 -0.55
N ARG A 158 2.88 11.39 -0.97
CA ARG A 158 3.93 11.84 -0.06
C ARG A 158 3.39 12.74 1.05
N ASP A 159 2.59 13.74 0.69
CA ASP A 159 2.06 14.70 1.66
C ASP A 159 0.98 14.06 2.56
N TYR A 160 0.20 13.11 2.05
CA TYR A 160 -0.75 12.31 2.82
C TYR A 160 -0.03 11.46 3.87
N ALA A 161 1.02 10.73 3.50
CA ALA A 161 1.78 9.92 4.45
C ALA A 161 2.40 10.77 5.57
N GLU A 162 2.97 11.94 5.24
CA GLU A 162 3.50 12.87 6.22
C GLU A 162 2.41 13.39 7.17
N SER A 163 1.26 13.80 6.61
CA SER A 163 0.15 14.38 7.36
C SER A 163 -0.56 13.35 8.23
N HIS A 164 -0.79 12.15 7.71
CA HIS A 164 -1.37 11.02 8.45
C HIS A 164 -0.46 10.63 9.60
N LYS A 165 0.87 10.58 9.40
CA LYS A 165 1.82 10.32 10.48
C LYS A 165 1.72 11.38 11.58
N LYS A 166 1.73 12.67 11.23
CA LYS A 166 1.54 13.76 12.22
C LYS A 166 0.24 13.59 13.02
N LEU A 167 -0.87 13.32 12.34
CA LEU A 167 -2.16 13.09 12.97
C LEU A 167 -2.13 11.86 13.90
N SER A 168 -1.52 10.76 13.46
CA SER A 168 -1.42 9.51 14.22
C SER A 168 -0.59 9.64 15.51
N GLU A 169 0.34 10.60 15.55
CA GLU A 169 1.26 10.82 16.67
C GLU A 169 0.78 11.94 17.62
N LEU A 170 -0.38 12.55 17.38
CA LEU A 170 -0.94 13.54 18.31
C LEU A 170 -1.17 12.94 19.70
N GLY A 171 -0.59 13.58 20.72
CA GLY A 171 -0.65 13.09 22.10
C GLY A 171 0.21 11.85 22.39
N PHE A 172 0.99 11.39 21.41
CA PHE A 172 1.93 10.29 21.55
C PHE A 172 3.36 10.81 21.39
N THR A 173 4.19 10.59 22.42
CA THR A 173 5.63 10.78 22.29
C THR A 173 6.26 9.41 22.17
N PRO A 174 6.81 9.03 21.00
CA PRO A 174 7.60 7.82 20.88
C PRO A 174 8.66 7.85 21.95
N THR A 175 8.77 6.77 22.74
CA THR A 175 9.88 6.64 23.68
C THR A 175 11.14 6.67 22.84
N SER A 176 11.99 7.69 23.02
CA SER A 176 13.15 7.95 22.19
C SER A 176 13.85 6.64 21.89
N THR A 177 13.81 6.23 20.63
CA THR A 177 14.75 5.24 20.12
C THR A 177 16.11 5.83 20.47
N VAL A 178 16.90 5.11 21.26
CA VAL A 178 18.33 5.39 21.35
C VAL A 178 18.78 5.62 19.92
N THR A 179 19.25 6.82 19.62
CA THR A 179 19.78 7.17 18.32
C THR A 179 21.02 6.30 18.15
N MET A 180 20.83 5.07 17.69
CA MET A 180 21.87 4.34 17.00
C MET A 180 22.11 5.22 15.79
N ALA A 181 23.19 6.01 15.85
CA ALA A 181 23.77 6.60 14.67
C ALA A 181 23.99 5.44 13.70
N ILE A 182 23.06 5.26 12.77
CA ILE A 182 23.30 4.49 11.57
C ILE A 182 24.37 5.31 10.86
N THR A 183 25.62 4.95 11.13
CA THR A 183 26.73 5.39 10.30
C THR A 183 26.45 4.76 8.96
N ASP A 184 26.05 5.64 8.05
CA ASP A 184 25.94 5.52 6.62
C ASP A 184 26.84 4.42 6.04
N CYS A 185 26.28 3.21 5.88
CA CYS A 185 26.87 2.11 5.12
C CYS A 185 25.90 1.57 4.05
N THR A 186 24.69 2.13 3.94
CA THR A 186 23.67 1.69 2.96
C THR A 186 23.72 2.46 1.63
N ALA A 187 24.44 3.59 1.56
CA ALA A 187 24.54 4.37 0.32
C ALA A 187 25.27 3.66 -0.85
N LEU A 188 26.12 2.67 -0.56
CA LEU A 188 26.87 1.93 -1.58
C LEU A 188 26.22 0.62 -2.06
N ALA A 189 25.22 0.09 -1.35
CA ALA A 189 24.54 -1.15 -1.73
C ALA A 189 23.28 -0.90 -2.60
N HIS A 190 22.58 0.23 -2.40
CA HIS A 190 21.33 0.52 -3.11
C HIS A 190 21.53 1.01 -4.55
N THR A 191 22.69 1.59 -4.88
CA THR A 191 23.00 2.02 -6.25
C THR A 191 23.36 0.85 -7.16
N ALA A 192 24.08 -0.16 -6.66
CA ALA A 192 24.44 -1.35 -7.44
C ALA A 192 23.24 -2.27 -7.72
N VAL A 193 22.35 -2.46 -6.73
CA VAL A 193 21.13 -3.26 -6.91
C VAL A 193 20.12 -2.54 -7.79
N GLY A 194 19.92 -1.22 -7.61
CA GLY A 194 19.02 -0.43 -8.45
C GLY A 194 19.41 -0.42 -9.92
N VAL A 195 20.71 -0.30 -10.23
CA VAL A 195 21.22 -0.36 -11.62
C VAL A 195 21.07 -1.77 -12.21
N ALA A 196 21.29 -2.82 -11.43
CA ALA A 196 21.12 -4.20 -11.90
C ALA A 196 19.65 -4.56 -12.16
N VAL A 197 18.73 -4.12 -11.29
CA VAL A 197 17.29 -4.31 -11.47
C VAL A 197 16.79 -3.51 -12.67
N ALA A 198 17.19 -2.24 -12.82
CA ALA A 198 16.82 -1.43 -13.98
C ALA A 198 17.35 -2.04 -15.29
N ALA A 199 18.59 -2.52 -15.31
CA ALA A 199 19.16 -3.20 -16.48
C ALA A 199 18.42 -4.51 -16.80
N ALA A 200 18.04 -5.28 -15.78
CA ALA A 200 17.23 -6.49 -15.95
C ALA A 200 15.84 -6.16 -16.51
N VAL A 201 15.15 -5.15 -15.97
CA VAL A 201 13.83 -4.71 -16.46
C VAL A 201 13.93 -4.27 -17.92
N VAL A 202 14.92 -3.44 -18.29
CA VAL A 202 15.12 -3.01 -19.69
C VAL A 202 15.44 -4.21 -20.60
N ALA A 203 16.27 -5.15 -20.15
CA ALA A 203 16.59 -6.36 -20.91
C ALA A 203 15.35 -7.26 -21.08
N PHE A 204 14.53 -7.41 -20.04
CA PHE A 204 13.28 -8.16 -20.08
C PHE A 204 12.23 -7.48 -20.97
N SER A 205 12.09 -6.15 -20.92
CA SER A 205 11.22 -5.38 -21.81
C SER A 205 11.66 -5.50 -23.27
N TYR A 206 12.97 -5.45 -23.55
CA TYR A 206 13.50 -5.64 -24.89
C TYR A 206 13.31 -7.07 -25.41
N LEU A 207 13.51 -8.08 -24.56
CA LEU A 207 13.23 -9.49 -24.87
C LEU A 207 11.73 -9.74 -25.09
N TYR A 208 10.87 -9.10 -24.31
CA TYR A 208 9.42 -9.15 -24.48
C TYR A 208 9.01 -8.57 -25.83
N GLU A 209 9.58 -7.43 -26.24
CA GLU A 209 9.33 -6.82 -27.54
C GLU A 209 9.81 -7.66 -28.72
N ILE A 210 10.99 -8.27 -28.60
CA ILE A 210 11.48 -9.22 -29.62
C ILE A 210 10.57 -10.44 -29.71
N ARG A 211 10.15 -10.99 -28.56
CA ARG A 211 9.22 -12.12 -28.52
C ARG A 211 7.85 -11.76 -29.09
N ARG A 212 7.33 -10.56 -28.79
CA ARG A 212 6.08 -10.04 -29.33
C ARG A 212 6.14 -9.95 -30.85
N LYS A 213 7.19 -9.34 -31.39
CA LYS A 213 7.42 -9.26 -32.84
C LYS A 213 7.65 -10.62 -33.48
N MET A 214 8.34 -11.55 -32.81
CA MET A 214 8.45 -12.94 -33.25
C MET A 214 7.09 -13.65 -33.28
N LYS A 215 6.22 -13.38 -32.30
CA LYS A 215 4.87 -13.96 -32.22
C LYS A 215 3.93 -13.37 -33.28
N GLU A 216 4.11 -12.10 -33.65
CA GLU A 216 3.44 -11.46 -34.79
C GLU A 216 3.93 -12.01 -36.14
N LEU A 217 5.22 -12.36 -36.25
CA LEU A 217 5.80 -12.98 -37.44
C LEU A 217 5.45 -14.48 -37.57
N LEU A 218 5.18 -15.16 -36.46
CA LEU A 218 4.83 -16.58 -36.38
C LEU A 218 3.34 -16.81 -36.16
N LYS A 219 2.47 -16.11 -36.92
CA LYS A 219 1.03 -16.37 -36.91
C LYS A 219 0.73 -17.80 -37.41
N GLU A 220 0.70 -18.75 -36.50
CA GLU A 220 -0.16 -19.93 -36.56
C GLU A 220 -0.91 -20.07 -35.22
N ASP A 221 -2.22 -19.86 -35.35
CA ASP A 221 -3.36 -20.37 -34.59
C ASP A 221 -3.09 -21.09 -33.25
N GLU A 222 -3.50 -20.50 -32.12
CA GLU A 222 -4.37 -21.21 -31.16
C GLU A 222 -4.99 -20.26 -30.13
N SER A 223 -6.26 -20.54 -29.84
CA SER A 223 -7.27 -19.72 -29.19
C SER A 223 -7.07 -19.40 -27.70
N ASP A 224 -7.67 -18.27 -27.32
CA ASP A 224 -7.93 -17.72 -25.98
C ASP A 224 -6.76 -16.99 -25.29
N GLY A 225 -6.92 -15.67 -25.16
CA GLY A 225 -5.87 -14.68 -24.90
C GLY A 225 -5.33 -14.63 -23.48
N LEU A 226 -5.29 -15.76 -22.75
CA LEU A 226 -4.73 -15.84 -21.41
C LEU A 226 -3.34 -16.50 -21.45
N LEU A 227 -2.32 -15.76 -21.03
CA LEU A 227 -0.95 -16.27 -20.99
C LEU A 227 -0.81 -17.30 -19.86
N LYS A 228 -0.80 -18.59 -20.19
CA LYS A 228 -0.49 -19.68 -19.25
C LYS A 228 1.00 -20.00 -19.30
N LEU A 229 1.72 -19.72 -18.21
CA LEU A 229 3.10 -20.15 -18.04
C LEU A 229 3.16 -21.69 -18.00
N SER A 230 4.36 -22.25 -18.23
CA SER A 230 4.56 -23.71 -18.11
C SER A 230 4.19 -24.22 -16.72
N THR A 231 4.41 -23.41 -15.69
CA THR A 231 4.00 -23.68 -14.31
C THR A 231 2.48 -23.76 -14.15
N ASP A 232 1.73 -22.87 -14.81
CA ASP A 232 0.27 -22.83 -14.72
C ASP A 232 -0.35 -24.07 -15.38
N LYS A 233 0.28 -24.57 -16.46
CA LYS A 233 -0.08 -25.85 -17.09
C LYS A 233 0.21 -27.04 -16.17
N SER A 234 1.35 -27.04 -15.50
CA SER A 234 1.71 -28.12 -14.55
C SER A 234 0.73 -28.23 -13.38
N LEU A 235 0.15 -27.12 -12.91
CA LEU A 235 -0.89 -27.15 -11.87
C LEU A 235 -2.18 -27.87 -12.32
N LEU A 236 -2.48 -27.85 -13.62
CA LEU A 236 -3.66 -28.53 -14.20
C LEU A 236 -3.39 -29.99 -14.58
N GLU A 237 -2.14 -30.32 -14.90
CA GLU A 237 -1.70 -31.66 -15.31
C GLU A 237 -1.46 -32.59 -14.11
N ALA A 238 -1.00 -32.04 -12.99
CA ALA A 238 -0.74 -32.78 -11.76
C ALA A 238 -2.05 -32.99 -10.96
N PRO A 239 -2.52 -34.23 -10.75
CA PRO A 239 -3.77 -34.52 -10.03
C PRO A 239 -3.82 -33.91 -8.62
N GLU A 240 -2.67 -33.86 -7.95
CA GLU A 240 -2.51 -33.31 -6.59
C GLU A 240 -2.75 -31.80 -6.50
N PHE A 241 -2.44 -31.04 -7.55
CA PHE A 241 -2.65 -29.60 -7.60
C PHE A 241 -3.97 -29.22 -8.26
N ARG A 242 -4.43 -30.05 -9.22
CA ARG A 242 -5.66 -29.83 -9.97
C ARG A 242 -6.88 -29.69 -9.07
N GLN A 243 -6.97 -30.47 -7.99
CA GLN A 243 -8.07 -30.35 -7.02
C GLN A 243 -8.16 -28.95 -6.39
N TYR A 244 -7.02 -28.29 -6.14
CA TYR A 244 -6.97 -26.95 -5.57
C TYR A 244 -7.28 -25.90 -6.62
N VAL A 245 -6.77 -26.06 -7.85
CA VAL A 245 -7.11 -25.19 -8.98
C VAL A 245 -8.62 -25.20 -9.23
N GLU A 246 -9.26 -26.38 -9.24
CA GLU A 246 -10.70 -26.51 -9.42
C GLU A 246 -11.51 -25.98 -8.22
N LEU A 247 -10.98 -26.09 -6.99
CA LEU A 247 -11.61 -25.55 -5.79
C LEU A 247 -11.55 -24.01 -5.79
N TYR A 248 -10.37 -23.44 -5.99
CA TYR A 248 -10.14 -21.99 -6.01
C TYR A 248 -10.83 -21.31 -7.18
N ALA A 249 -10.98 -21.98 -8.33
CA ALA A 249 -11.77 -21.47 -9.44
C ALA A 249 -13.28 -21.44 -9.16
N LYS A 250 -13.78 -22.26 -8.21
CA LYS A 250 -15.20 -22.32 -7.83
C LYS A 250 -15.53 -21.45 -6.62
N ASP A 251 -14.56 -21.24 -5.74
CA ASP A 251 -14.72 -20.59 -4.45
C ASP A 251 -13.53 -19.68 -4.15
N GLU A 252 -13.73 -18.38 -4.41
CA GLU A 252 -12.73 -17.33 -4.24
C GLU A 252 -12.40 -17.07 -2.75
N ASP A 253 -13.36 -17.23 -1.85
CA ASP A 253 -13.14 -17.06 -0.40
C ASP A 253 -12.18 -18.12 0.13
N VAL A 254 -12.31 -19.36 -0.37
CA VAL A 254 -11.39 -20.46 -0.05
C VAL A 254 -9.99 -20.18 -0.58
N PHE A 255 -9.87 -19.60 -1.78
CA PHE A 255 -8.57 -19.18 -2.33
C PHE A 255 -7.88 -18.14 -1.43
N PHE A 256 -8.57 -17.05 -1.07
CA PHE A 256 -7.96 -15.97 -0.28
C PHE A 256 -7.55 -16.44 1.12
N ARG A 257 -8.37 -17.28 1.77
CA ARG A 257 -8.03 -17.86 3.07
C ARG A 257 -6.76 -18.72 3.00
N ASP A 258 -6.71 -19.65 2.04
CA ASP A 258 -5.59 -20.59 1.91
C ASP A 258 -4.31 -19.87 1.43
N TYR A 259 -4.46 -18.84 0.59
CA TYR A 259 -3.38 -17.94 0.19
C TYR A 259 -2.79 -17.21 1.39
N ALA A 260 -3.62 -16.59 2.24
CA ALA A 260 -3.17 -15.87 3.43
C ALA A 260 -2.42 -16.80 4.40
N GLU A 261 -2.91 -18.01 4.63
CA GLU A 261 -2.24 -18.99 5.49
C GLU A 261 -0.88 -19.43 4.90
N SER A 262 -0.84 -19.71 3.60
CA SER A 262 0.37 -20.14 2.90
C SER A 262 1.42 -19.02 2.85
N HIS A 263 1.00 -17.79 2.59
CA HIS A 263 1.86 -16.62 2.56
C HIS A 263 2.43 -16.32 3.95
N LYS A 264 1.62 -16.47 5.02
CA LYS A 264 2.10 -16.37 6.40
C LYS A 264 3.18 -17.42 6.69
N LYS A 265 2.94 -18.70 6.37
CA LYS A 265 3.93 -19.77 6.55
C LYS A 265 5.23 -19.49 5.78
N LEU A 266 5.10 -19.00 4.55
CA LEU A 266 6.26 -18.63 3.72
C LEU A 266 7.04 -17.46 4.33
N SER A 267 6.34 -16.46 4.86
CA SER A 267 6.95 -15.27 5.48
C SER A 267 7.61 -15.59 6.83
N GLU A 268 7.14 -16.63 7.52
CA GLU A 268 7.67 -17.10 8.80
C GLU A 268 8.76 -18.20 8.63
N LEU A 269 9.03 -18.67 7.41
CA LEU A 269 10.09 -19.65 7.16
C LEU A 269 11.47 -19.05 7.50
N GLY A 270 12.13 -19.66 8.49
CA GLY A 270 13.42 -19.17 9.02
C GLY A 270 13.29 -18.29 10.27
N PHE A 271 12.07 -17.97 10.70
CA PHE A 271 11.81 -17.27 11.95
C PHE A 271 11.51 -18.27 13.09
N THR A 272 12.47 -18.50 13.97
CA THR A 272 12.20 -19.17 15.26
C THR A 272 11.77 -18.11 16.28
N PRO A 273 10.56 -18.21 16.89
CA PRO A 273 10.18 -17.30 17.96
C PRO A 273 11.14 -17.50 19.12
N THR A 274 12.06 -16.57 19.31
CA THR A 274 12.99 -16.62 20.44
C THR A 274 12.23 -16.18 21.68
N SER A 275 11.84 -17.16 22.50
CA SER A 275 11.48 -16.88 23.89
C SER A 275 12.69 -16.22 24.57
N THR A 276 12.50 -14.99 25.06
CA THR A 276 13.44 -14.20 25.86
C THR A 276 14.80 -13.90 25.20
N VAL A 277 14.91 -12.73 24.57
CA VAL A 277 16.20 -12.18 24.10
C VAL A 277 16.78 -11.25 25.17
N THR A 278 17.86 -11.70 25.80
CA THR A 278 18.95 -10.82 26.23
C THR A 278 19.85 -10.61 25.00
N MET A 279 20.18 -9.36 24.70
CA MET A 279 20.95 -8.96 23.52
C MET A 279 22.35 -9.58 23.47
N ALA A 280 22.71 -10.15 22.33
CA ALA A 280 24.07 -10.17 21.82
C ALA A 280 24.03 -10.11 20.29
N ILE A 281 24.62 -9.05 19.73
CA ILE A 281 24.74 -8.79 18.30
C ILE A 281 26.04 -9.42 17.79
N THR A 282 25.93 -10.30 16.81
CA THR A 282 26.96 -10.75 15.83
C THR A 282 26.19 -11.58 14.80
N ASP A 283 26.25 -11.44 13.48
CA ASP A 283 27.33 -11.06 12.57
C ASP A 283 26.69 -10.76 11.18
N CYS A 284 26.98 -9.60 10.56
CA CYS A 284 26.29 -9.11 9.34
C CYS A 284 26.96 -9.55 8.02
N THR A 285 28.00 -10.38 8.10
CA THR A 285 28.81 -10.78 6.94
C THR A 285 28.20 -11.95 6.14
N ALA A 286 27.35 -12.77 6.76
CA ALA A 286 26.76 -13.96 6.12
C ALA A 286 25.67 -13.66 5.08
N LEU A 287 24.97 -12.51 5.19
CA LEU A 287 23.86 -12.15 4.29
C LEU A 287 24.34 -11.56 2.95
N ALA A 288 25.48 -10.85 2.96
CA ALA A 288 26.04 -10.23 1.77
C ALA A 288 26.65 -11.26 0.79
N HIS A 289 27.26 -12.32 1.32
CA HIS A 289 27.88 -13.37 0.49
C HIS A 289 26.85 -14.23 -0.24
N THR A 290 25.67 -14.46 0.36
CA THR A 290 24.58 -15.23 -0.25
C THR A 290 23.86 -14.45 -1.35
N ALA A 291 23.60 -13.15 -1.17
CA ALA A 291 22.97 -12.31 -2.19
C ALA A 291 23.82 -12.14 -3.46
N VAL A 292 25.13 -11.93 -3.31
CA VAL A 292 26.07 -11.85 -4.44
C VAL A 292 26.18 -13.20 -5.17
N GLY A 293 26.17 -14.31 -4.43
CA GLY A 293 26.16 -15.66 -5.00
C GLY A 293 24.96 -15.94 -5.90
N VAL A 294 23.75 -15.52 -5.47
CA VAL A 294 22.52 -15.69 -6.26
C VAL A 294 22.52 -14.82 -7.52
N ALA A 295 22.98 -13.58 -7.43
CA ALA A 295 23.06 -12.68 -8.59
C ALA A 295 24.05 -13.16 -9.67
N VAL A 296 25.22 -13.67 -9.25
CA VAL A 296 26.20 -14.25 -10.17
C VAL A 296 25.66 -15.53 -10.81
N ALA A 297 24.98 -16.39 -10.05
CA ALA A 297 24.36 -17.60 -10.59
C ALA A 297 23.29 -17.28 -11.65
N ALA A 298 22.44 -16.27 -11.40
CA ALA A 298 21.43 -15.83 -12.37
C ALA A 298 22.05 -15.29 -13.67
N ALA A 299 23.14 -14.52 -13.57
CA ALA A 299 23.86 -13.99 -14.73
C ALA A 299 24.54 -15.09 -15.57
N VAL A 300 25.13 -16.11 -14.92
CA VAL A 300 25.72 -17.26 -15.62
C VAL A 300 24.65 -18.07 -16.35
N VAL A 301 23.50 -18.31 -15.73
CA VAL A 301 22.36 -19.00 -16.37
C VAL A 301 21.86 -18.22 -17.58
N ALA A 302 21.72 -16.89 -17.47
CA ALA A 302 21.31 -16.03 -18.59
C ALA A 302 22.32 -16.06 -19.75
N PHE A 303 23.63 -16.04 -19.46
CA PHE A 303 24.67 -16.11 -20.49
C PHE A 303 24.73 -17.48 -21.17
N SER A 304 24.62 -18.58 -20.42
CA SER A 304 24.55 -19.94 -20.98
C SER A 304 23.32 -20.11 -21.87
N TYR A 305 22.18 -19.53 -21.48
CA TYR A 305 20.95 -19.57 -22.28
C TYR A 305 21.08 -18.76 -23.59
N LEU A 306 21.66 -17.56 -23.53
CA LEU A 306 21.94 -16.74 -24.72
C LEU A 306 22.96 -17.39 -25.66
N TYR A 307 23.97 -18.08 -25.12
CA TYR A 307 24.94 -18.84 -25.90
C TYR A 307 24.27 -19.97 -26.68
N GLU A 308 23.37 -20.73 -26.04
CA GLU A 308 22.70 -21.85 -26.70
C GLU A 308 21.66 -21.40 -27.73
N ILE A 309 20.99 -20.26 -27.51
CA ILE A 309 20.17 -19.61 -28.53
C ILE A 309 21.02 -19.21 -29.74
N ARG A 310 22.17 -18.56 -29.51
CA ARG A 310 23.08 -18.15 -30.60
C ARG A 310 23.65 -19.35 -31.36
N ARG A 311 23.91 -20.47 -30.68
CA ARG A 311 24.35 -21.72 -31.31
C ARG A 311 23.28 -22.32 -32.22
N LYS A 312 21.99 -22.25 -31.84
CA LYS A 312 20.86 -22.77 -32.64
C LYS A 312 20.43 -21.86 -33.79
N MET A 313 20.89 -20.61 -33.82
CA MET A 313 20.66 -19.66 -34.92
C MET A 313 21.77 -19.63 -35.99
N LYS A 314 22.78 -20.51 -35.87
CA LYS A 314 23.74 -20.82 -36.95
C LYS A 314 23.43 -22.20 -37.51
#